data_AF-A0A8J9ZHU2-F1
#
_entry.id   AF-A0A8J9ZHU2-F1
#
_cell.length_a   1.000
_cell.length_b   1.000
_cell.length_c   1.000
_cell.angle_alpha   90.00
_cell.angle_beta   90.00
_cell.angle_gamma   90.00
#
_symmetry.space_group_name_H-M   'P 1'
#
loop_
_entity.id
_entity.type
_entity.pdbx_description
1 polymer ?
#
loop_
_entity_poly.entity_id
_entity_poly.type
_entity_poly.pdbx_seq_one_letter_code
_entity_poly.pdbx_strand_id
1 'polypeptide(L)'
;MAATTEAGSGANVQPAMTPESPPEPLSDAQRAKIERNRQRALLLRQARLSSRPYTDPSDRPRGQGKSSQGKLPGRVIDSGAGFLIEEDEEGEDPTAKIKVVHRPGPILEPDRVACELCNKEISDSFLFNSFDVPVCDGCKDMEEKHKLITKTEAKQEFLLKDCDFDQRDPPLKCIIRKNPHNQRWGDMKLFLFYQS
;
A
#
# COMPACT_ATOMS: atom_id res chain seq x y z
N MET A 1 20.64 59.82 43.11
CA MET A 1 21.85 60.27 42.39
C MET A 1 23.02 59.67 43.15
N ALA A 2 23.83 58.73 42.66
CA ALA A 2 24.36 58.58 41.31
C ALA A 2 24.34 57.11 40.84
N ALA A 3 24.19 56.97 39.53
CA ALA A 3 24.35 55.72 38.79
C ALA A 3 25.82 55.56 38.38
N THR A 4 26.35 54.34 38.45
CA THR A 4 27.57 53.94 37.75
C THR A 4 27.31 52.60 37.06
N THR A 5 27.21 52.68 35.74
CA THR A 5 27.27 51.60 34.75
C THR A 5 28.71 51.16 34.57
N GLU A 6 29.02 49.86 34.52
CA GLU A 6 30.22 49.35 33.85
C GLU A 6 29.93 48.04 33.12
N ALA A 7 30.55 47.95 31.95
CA ALA A 7 30.20 47.12 30.81
C ALA A 7 30.84 45.72 30.87
N GLY A 8 30.26 44.81 30.08
CA GLY A 8 30.75 43.44 29.92
C GLY A 8 32.04 43.32 29.11
N SER A 9 32.67 42.15 29.22
CA SER A 9 33.60 41.63 28.21
C SER A 9 33.56 40.10 28.26
N GLY A 10 32.81 39.53 27.32
CA GLY A 10 32.87 38.10 27.01
C GLY A 10 34.09 37.84 26.15
N ALA A 11 35.06 37.11 26.68
CA ALA A 11 36.18 36.58 25.90
C ALA A 11 35.76 35.25 25.26
N ASN A 12 35.32 35.32 24.01
CA ASN A 12 35.10 34.16 23.14
C ASN A 12 36.46 33.68 22.60
N VAL A 13 36.99 32.60 23.18
CA VAL A 13 38.22 31.95 22.69
C VAL A 13 37.84 31.03 21.53
N GLN A 14 38.21 31.43 20.31
CA GLN A 14 38.16 30.56 19.15
C GLN A 14 39.35 29.57 19.19
N PRO A 15 39.13 28.26 18.98
CA PRO A 15 40.23 27.31 18.89
C PRO A 15 40.97 27.48 17.55
N ALA A 16 42.29 27.64 17.64
CA ALA A 16 43.20 27.77 16.52
C ALA A 16 43.21 26.51 15.64
N MET A 17 43.00 26.70 14.33
CA MET A 17 43.20 25.70 13.29
C MET A 17 44.70 25.43 13.11
N THR A 18 45.15 24.19 13.32
CA THR A 18 46.51 23.75 12.99
C THR A 18 46.59 23.23 11.55
N PRO A 19 47.75 23.37 10.87
CA PRO A 19 47.90 23.08 9.45
C PRO A 19 47.90 21.57 9.16
N GLU A 20 47.30 21.20 8.02
CA GLU A 20 47.13 19.81 7.59
C GLU A 20 48.47 19.14 7.28
N SER A 21 48.76 18.04 7.98
CA SER A 21 49.89 17.15 7.70
C SER A 21 49.55 16.22 6.53
N PRO A 22 50.53 15.84 5.69
CA PRO A 22 50.30 14.86 4.62
C PRO A 22 49.81 13.53 5.21
N PRO A 23 48.97 12.76 4.48
CA PRO A 23 48.35 11.56 5.02
C PRO A 23 49.42 10.59 5.49
N GLU A 24 49.48 10.39 6.81
CA GLU A 24 50.44 9.48 7.42
C GLU A 24 50.26 8.07 6.84
N PRO A 25 51.36 7.36 6.53
CA PRO A 25 51.27 6.00 6.01
C PRO A 25 50.54 5.11 7.03
N LEU A 26 49.57 4.34 6.55
CA LEU A 26 48.75 3.46 7.40
C LEU A 26 49.62 2.60 8.31
N SER A 27 49.27 2.56 9.59
CA SER A 27 49.96 1.72 10.57
C SER A 27 49.80 0.24 10.24
N ASP A 28 50.73 -0.59 10.71
CA ASP A 28 50.70 -2.03 10.45
C ASP A 28 49.40 -2.68 10.96
N ALA A 29 48.86 -2.19 12.08
CA ALA A 29 47.57 -2.61 12.62
C ALA A 29 46.40 -2.23 11.68
N GLN A 30 46.44 -1.04 11.07
CA GLN A 30 45.44 -0.62 10.08
C GLN A 30 45.54 -1.46 8.81
N ARG A 31 46.75 -1.74 8.31
CA ARG A 31 46.99 -2.60 7.15
C ARG A 31 46.46 -4.01 7.38
N ALA A 32 46.73 -4.60 8.55
CA ALA A 32 46.23 -5.92 8.90
C ALA A 32 44.69 -5.97 8.98
N LYS A 33 44.05 -4.90 9.48
CA LYS A 33 42.59 -4.78 9.50
C LYS A 33 42.01 -4.66 8.10
N ILE A 34 42.64 -3.87 7.22
CA ILE A 34 42.25 -3.72 5.82
C ILE A 34 42.36 -5.07 5.10
N GLU A 35 43.45 -5.79 5.30
CA GLU A 35 43.68 -7.09 4.65
C GLU A 35 42.66 -8.13 5.13
N ARG A 36 42.35 -8.19 6.43
CA ARG A 36 41.30 -9.05 6.97
C ARG A 36 39.92 -8.72 6.40
N ASN A 37 39.57 -7.43 6.32
CA ASN A 37 38.30 -6.98 5.75
C ASN A 37 38.22 -7.30 4.25
N ARG A 38 39.33 -7.14 3.52
CA ARG A 38 39.45 -7.48 2.11
C ARG A 38 39.23 -8.98 1.89
N GLN A 39 39.89 -9.83 2.66
CA GLN A 39 39.74 -11.28 2.59
C GLN A 39 38.29 -11.71 2.89
N ARG A 40 37.66 -11.13 3.93
CA ARG A 40 36.26 -11.39 4.25
C ARG A 40 35.30 -10.97 3.12
N ALA A 41 35.54 -9.80 2.51
CA ALA A 41 34.73 -9.31 1.40
C ALA A 41 34.88 -10.18 0.14
N LEU A 42 36.10 -10.64 -0.17
CA LEU A 42 36.36 -11.56 -1.28
C LEU A 42 35.67 -12.91 -1.07
N LEU A 43 35.73 -13.47 0.14
CA LEU A 43 35.06 -14.72 0.49
C LEU A 43 33.53 -14.59 0.37
N LEU A 44 32.95 -13.49 0.87
CA LEU A 44 31.53 -13.18 0.70
C LEU A 44 31.13 -13.05 -0.77
N ARG A 45 31.97 -12.41 -1.60
CA ARG A 45 31.73 -12.27 -3.04
C ARG A 45 31.80 -13.61 -3.76
N GLN A 46 32.76 -14.47 -3.40
CA GLN A 46 32.89 -15.81 -3.97
C GLN A 46 31.68 -16.67 -3.60
N ALA A 47 31.23 -16.64 -2.34
CA ALA A 47 30.03 -17.32 -1.88
C ALA A 47 28.78 -16.88 -2.67
N ARG A 48 28.60 -15.56 -2.87
CA ARG A 48 27.52 -15.00 -3.69
C ARG A 48 27.60 -15.43 -5.16
N LEU A 49 28.80 -15.56 -5.73
CA LEU A 49 28.98 -16.01 -7.12
C LEU A 49 28.72 -17.52 -7.27
N SER A 50 29.14 -18.35 -6.31
CA SER A 50 28.81 -19.78 -6.30
C SER A 50 27.33 -20.06 -6.07
N SER A 51 26.63 -19.14 -5.40
CA SER A 51 25.19 -19.23 -5.15
C SER A 51 24.32 -18.57 -6.22
N ARG A 52 24.85 -18.18 -7.39
CA ARG A 52 24.03 -17.74 -8.54
C ARG A 52 23.49 -18.98 -9.25
N PRO A 53 22.19 -19.33 -9.14
CA PRO A 53 21.66 -20.57 -9.72
C PRO A 53 21.27 -20.42 -11.19
N TYR A 54 21.53 -19.28 -11.82
CA TYR A 54 21.13 -19.01 -13.20
C TYR A 54 22.24 -18.24 -13.95
N THR A 55 22.81 -18.90 -14.96
CA THR A 55 23.32 -18.21 -16.16
C THR A 55 22.14 -17.58 -16.91
N ASP A 56 22.40 -16.51 -17.64
CA ASP A 56 21.42 -15.79 -18.45
C ASP A 56 20.62 -16.76 -19.35
N PRO A 57 19.28 -16.64 -19.44
CA PRO A 57 18.47 -17.46 -20.34
C PRO A 57 18.89 -17.42 -21.82
N SER A 58 19.70 -16.45 -22.24
CA SER A 58 20.19 -16.34 -23.63
C SER A 58 21.22 -17.39 -24.04
N ASP A 59 21.86 -18.10 -23.10
CA ASP A 59 22.96 -19.05 -23.35
C ASP A 59 22.61 -20.51 -22.99
N ARG A 60 21.50 -21.06 -23.49
CA ARG A 60 21.20 -22.50 -23.34
C ARG A 60 21.34 -23.27 -24.66
N PRO A 61 22.27 -24.25 -24.76
CA PRO A 61 22.23 -25.22 -25.84
C PRO A 61 21.05 -26.17 -25.63
N ARG A 62 20.32 -26.42 -26.73
CA ARG A 62 19.07 -27.16 -26.75
C ARG A 62 19.35 -28.67 -26.72
N GLY A 63 19.03 -29.33 -25.61
CA GLY A 63 18.80 -30.78 -25.60
C GLY A 63 19.44 -31.53 -24.43
N GLN A 64 18.61 -31.92 -23.45
CA GLN A 64 18.47 -33.27 -22.90
C GLN A 64 17.79 -33.17 -21.52
N GLY A 65 16.64 -33.83 -21.40
CA GLY A 65 16.02 -34.07 -20.10
C GLY A 65 16.65 -35.30 -19.43
N LYS A 66 16.64 -35.31 -18.09
CA LYS A 66 16.08 -36.38 -17.25
C LYS A 66 16.46 -36.16 -15.78
N SER A 67 15.43 -36.26 -14.94
CA SER A 67 15.39 -36.82 -13.57
C SER A 67 16.52 -36.50 -12.59
N SER A 68 16.18 -35.77 -11.53
CA SER A 68 16.38 -36.27 -10.17
C SER A 68 15.59 -35.42 -9.18
N GLN A 69 14.77 -36.12 -8.41
CA GLN A 69 14.01 -35.73 -7.26
C GLN A 69 14.87 -34.94 -6.26
N GLY A 70 14.52 -33.67 -6.05
CA GLY A 70 15.06 -32.80 -5.03
C GLY A 70 14.18 -31.56 -4.97
N LYS A 71 13.31 -31.48 -3.97
CA LYS A 71 12.42 -30.33 -3.74
C LYS A 71 13.31 -29.11 -3.50
N LEU A 72 13.48 -28.27 -4.52
CA LEU A 72 14.22 -27.02 -4.38
C LEU A 72 13.38 -26.09 -3.49
N PRO A 73 13.95 -25.51 -2.41
CA PRO A 73 13.26 -24.47 -1.66
C PRO A 73 13.01 -23.26 -2.58
N GLY A 74 11.91 -22.56 -2.31
CA GLY A 74 11.29 -21.52 -3.14
C GLY A 74 12.26 -20.49 -3.71
N ARG A 75 11.84 -19.85 -4.80
CA ARG A 75 12.63 -18.84 -5.49
C ARG A 75 12.75 -17.62 -4.59
N VAL A 76 13.88 -17.51 -3.92
CA VAL A 76 14.14 -16.43 -2.99
C VAL A 76 14.29 -15.10 -3.74
N ILE A 77 13.43 -14.12 -3.43
CA ILE A 77 13.45 -12.77 -4.02
C ILE A 77 14.14 -11.81 -3.05
N ASP A 78 15.20 -11.15 -3.53
CA ASP A 78 15.86 -10.06 -2.80
C ASP A 78 15.17 -8.72 -3.15
N SER A 79 14.47 -8.16 -2.17
CA SER A 79 13.79 -6.86 -2.28
C SER A 79 14.76 -5.66 -2.19
N GLY A 80 16.07 -5.90 -2.10
CA GLY A 80 17.10 -4.86 -2.08
C GLY A 80 17.29 -4.18 -0.72
N ALA A 81 16.59 -4.62 0.32
CA ALA A 81 16.65 -4.09 1.69
C ALA A 81 17.39 -4.99 2.70
N GLY A 82 18.04 -6.07 2.24
CA GLY A 82 18.88 -6.93 3.09
C GLY A 82 18.15 -8.04 3.85
N PHE A 83 16.86 -8.27 3.59
CA PHE A 83 16.11 -9.43 4.07
C PHE A 83 15.75 -10.35 2.90
N LEU A 84 16.00 -11.63 3.11
CA LEU A 84 15.80 -12.70 2.15
C LEU A 84 14.40 -13.30 2.38
N ILE A 85 13.46 -13.05 1.47
CA ILE A 85 12.06 -13.51 1.61
C ILE A 85 11.92 -14.85 0.88
N GLU A 86 11.47 -15.87 1.59
CA GLU A 86 11.10 -17.17 1.03
C GLU A 86 9.69 -17.06 0.44
N GLU A 87 9.55 -17.36 -0.86
CA GLU A 87 8.23 -17.58 -1.47
C GLU A 87 7.74 -18.97 -1.03
N ASP A 88 6.98 -19.03 0.07
CA ASP A 88 6.19 -20.22 0.41
C ASP A 88 4.86 -20.18 -0.34
N GLU A 89 4.51 -21.30 -0.99
CA GLU A 89 3.32 -21.49 -1.83
C GLU A 89 1.99 -21.54 -1.01
N GLU A 90 2.01 -21.22 0.27
CA GLU A 90 0.80 -21.13 1.13
C GLU A 90 0.94 -20.03 2.19
N GLY A 91 0.91 -18.77 1.75
CA GLY A 91 0.86 -17.61 2.64
C GLY A 91 0.68 -16.32 1.87
N GLU A 92 -0.45 -15.66 2.06
CA GLU A 92 -0.84 -14.41 1.41
C GLU A 92 0.31 -13.38 1.40
N ASP A 93 0.58 -12.81 0.23
CA ASP A 93 1.49 -11.68 0.06
C ASP A 93 1.27 -10.62 1.17
N PRO A 94 2.23 -10.34 2.07
CA PRO A 94 2.09 -9.24 3.03
C PRO A 94 2.16 -7.86 2.33
N THR A 95 2.35 -7.84 1.01
CA THR A 95 2.21 -6.65 0.16
C THR A 95 0.83 -6.55 -0.50
N ALA A 96 -0.16 -7.35 -0.06
CA ALA A 96 -1.56 -7.19 -0.39
C ALA A 96 -2.02 -5.77 -0.09
N LYS A 97 -1.86 -4.91 -1.12
CA LYS A 97 -2.49 -3.63 -1.38
C LYS A 97 -3.04 -3.02 -0.10
N ILE A 98 -2.21 -2.28 0.64
CA ILE A 98 -2.73 -1.31 1.60
C ILE A 98 -3.68 -0.44 0.78
N LYS A 99 -4.99 -0.67 0.92
CA LYS A 99 -6.03 0.20 0.37
C LYS A 99 -5.88 1.49 1.14
N VAL A 100 -5.06 2.40 0.62
CA VAL A 100 -5.04 3.78 1.06
C VAL A 100 -6.43 4.33 0.73
N VAL A 101 -7.31 4.33 1.73
CA VAL A 101 -8.61 4.98 1.64
C VAL A 101 -8.30 6.47 1.62
N HIS A 102 -8.24 7.05 0.42
CA HIS A 102 -8.17 8.49 0.28
C HIS A 102 -9.47 9.07 0.85
N ARG A 103 -9.41 9.62 2.07
CA ARG A 103 -10.53 10.34 2.64
C ARG A 103 -10.72 11.62 1.81
N PRO A 104 -11.91 11.90 1.27
CA PRO A 104 -12.14 13.11 0.50
C PRO A 104 -11.80 14.34 1.34
N GLY A 105 -11.26 15.38 0.69
CA GLY A 105 -10.85 16.62 1.34
C GLY A 105 -12.02 17.34 2.05
N PRO A 106 -11.73 18.33 2.91
CA PRO A 106 -12.77 19.10 3.60
C PRO A 106 -13.69 19.80 2.59
N ILE A 107 -15.00 19.59 2.74
CA ILE A 107 -16.03 20.21 1.91
C ILE A 107 -16.05 21.72 2.20
N LEU A 108 -15.83 22.55 1.18
CA LEU A 108 -15.97 24.00 1.26
C LEU A 108 -17.46 24.36 1.40
N GLU A 109 -17.79 25.42 2.13
CA GLU A 109 -19.13 25.70 2.67
C GLU A 109 -20.36 25.77 1.72
N PRO A 110 -20.28 25.97 0.38
CA PRO A 110 -21.50 25.96 -0.45
C PRO A 110 -22.07 24.58 -0.85
N ASP A 111 -21.39 23.45 -0.59
CA ASP A 111 -21.84 22.12 -1.06
C ASP A 111 -22.47 21.22 0.04
N ARG A 112 -22.97 21.81 1.13
CA ARG A 112 -23.67 21.03 2.18
C ARG A 112 -25.04 20.59 1.68
N VAL A 113 -25.20 19.30 1.42
CA VAL A 113 -26.47 18.71 0.97
C VAL A 113 -27.42 18.54 2.14
N ALA A 114 -28.68 18.96 2.01
CA ALA A 114 -29.70 18.77 3.03
C ALA A 114 -30.48 17.46 2.80
N CYS A 115 -30.91 16.83 3.89
CA CYS A 115 -31.74 15.62 3.84
C CYS A 115 -33.14 15.92 3.28
N GLU A 116 -33.58 15.18 2.27
CA GLU A 116 -34.92 15.36 1.66
C GLU A 116 -36.07 15.11 2.65
N LEU A 117 -35.85 14.33 3.71
CA LEU A 117 -36.90 13.93 4.65
C LEU A 117 -36.97 14.82 5.89
N CYS A 118 -35.84 15.30 6.41
CA CYS A 118 -35.81 16.10 7.63
C CYS A 118 -35.13 17.47 7.48
N ASN A 119 -34.66 17.82 6.29
CA ASN A 119 -33.97 19.07 5.95
C ASN A 119 -32.75 19.41 6.82
N LYS A 120 -32.15 18.40 7.46
CA LYS A 120 -30.88 18.56 8.20
C LYS A 120 -29.70 18.48 7.23
N GLU A 121 -28.66 19.26 7.49
CA GLU A 121 -27.39 19.17 6.76
C GLU A 121 -26.81 17.75 6.88
N ILE A 122 -26.52 17.13 5.73
CA ILE A 122 -25.85 15.84 5.60
C ILE A 122 -24.40 16.11 5.22
N SER A 123 -23.47 15.79 6.12
CA SER A 123 -22.05 15.80 5.81
C SER A 123 -21.54 14.44 5.35
N ASP A 124 -22.04 13.38 5.98
CA ASP A 124 -21.65 11.98 5.73
C ASP A 124 -22.87 11.10 6.04
N SER A 125 -23.41 10.43 5.03
CA SER A 125 -24.44 9.40 5.23
C SER A 125 -24.17 8.23 4.30
N PHE A 126 -24.63 7.05 4.71
CA PHE A 126 -24.41 5.83 3.93
C PHE A 126 -25.01 5.96 2.53
N LEU A 127 -26.26 6.43 2.44
CA LEU A 127 -26.98 6.54 1.18
C LEU A 127 -26.41 7.62 0.27
N PHE A 128 -25.97 8.75 0.84
CA PHE A 128 -25.36 9.82 0.08
C PHE A 128 -24.01 9.38 -0.50
N ASN A 129 -23.14 8.77 0.30
CA ASN A 129 -21.81 8.39 -0.17
C ASN A 129 -21.80 7.22 -1.17
N SER A 130 -22.77 6.31 -1.09
CA SER A 130 -22.77 5.09 -1.91
C SER A 130 -23.69 5.18 -3.13
N PHE A 131 -24.78 5.93 -3.04
CA PHE A 131 -25.79 6.02 -4.10
C PHE A 131 -26.06 7.45 -4.59
N ASP A 132 -25.46 8.47 -3.96
CA ASP A 132 -25.77 9.90 -4.12
C ASP A 132 -27.23 10.24 -3.81
N VAL A 133 -27.82 9.54 -2.84
CA VAL A 133 -29.18 9.80 -2.37
C VAL A 133 -29.11 10.72 -1.13
N PRO A 134 -29.68 11.94 -1.17
CA PRO A 134 -29.59 12.93 -0.09
C PRO A 134 -30.52 12.60 1.09
N VAL A 135 -30.26 11.47 1.76
CA VAL A 135 -31.01 11.00 2.93
C VAL A 135 -30.02 10.74 4.07
N CYS A 136 -30.32 11.29 5.25
CA CYS A 136 -29.52 11.05 6.45
C CYS A 136 -29.81 9.67 7.05
N ASP A 137 -28.87 9.12 7.82
CA ASP A 137 -29.03 7.78 8.38
C ASP A 137 -30.21 7.66 9.36
N GLY A 138 -30.65 8.76 9.97
CA GLY A 138 -31.84 8.79 10.83
C GLY A 138 -33.17 8.71 10.07
N CYS A 139 -33.18 9.05 8.78
CA CYS A 139 -34.37 8.96 7.92
C CYS A 139 -34.28 7.79 6.93
N LYS A 140 -33.21 6.98 7.02
CA LYS A 140 -33.01 5.81 6.16
C LYS A 140 -34.00 4.71 6.54
N ASP A 141 -34.92 4.45 5.64
CA ASP A 141 -35.84 3.31 5.69
C ASP A 141 -35.26 2.09 4.96
N MET A 142 -34.89 1.06 5.73
CA MET A 142 -34.27 -0.17 5.22
C MET A 142 -35.29 -1.20 4.69
N GLU A 143 -36.58 -1.01 4.97
CA GLU A 143 -37.60 -2.03 4.78
C GLU A 143 -38.35 -1.83 3.46
N GLU A 144 -38.61 -0.58 3.09
CA GLU A 144 -39.27 -0.24 1.83
C GLU A 144 -38.31 0.40 0.82
N LYS A 145 -38.08 1.72 0.94
CA LYS A 145 -37.50 2.53 -0.14
C LYS A 145 -36.00 2.34 -0.32
N HIS A 146 -35.26 2.21 0.78
CA HIS A 146 -33.80 2.10 0.75
C HIS A 146 -33.30 0.67 1.02
N LYS A 147 -34.17 -0.32 0.78
CA LYS A 147 -33.81 -1.73 0.80
C LYS A 147 -32.74 -2.00 -0.24
N LEU A 148 -31.72 -2.76 0.15
CA LEU A 148 -30.68 -3.22 -0.75
C LEU A 148 -31.05 -4.59 -1.34
N ILE A 149 -30.94 -4.72 -2.65
CA ILE A 149 -31.21 -5.96 -3.39
C ILE A 149 -30.00 -6.37 -4.22
N THR A 150 -29.83 -7.67 -4.42
CA THR A 150 -28.75 -8.23 -5.25
C THR A 150 -29.01 -8.01 -6.74
N LYS A 151 -27.95 -8.06 -7.57
CA LYS A 151 -28.09 -8.01 -9.05
C LYS A 151 -29.13 -9.03 -9.56
N THR A 152 -29.17 -10.22 -8.97
CA THR A 152 -30.09 -11.29 -9.37
C THR A 152 -31.53 -10.99 -8.99
N GLU A 153 -31.78 -10.46 -7.79
CA GLU A 153 -33.11 -10.03 -7.35
C GLU A 153 -33.61 -8.87 -8.21
N ALA A 154 -32.77 -7.86 -8.48
CA ALA A 154 -33.14 -6.73 -9.32
C ALA A 154 -33.56 -7.16 -10.74
N LYS A 155 -32.86 -8.13 -11.33
CA LYS A 155 -33.24 -8.70 -12.62
C LYS A 155 -34.57 -9.45 -12.59
N GLN A 156 -34.87 -10.13 -11.48
CA GLN A 156 -36.10 -10.92 -11.34
C GLN A 156 -37.31 -10.02 -11.09
N GLU A 157 -37.18 -9.07 -10.16
CA GLU A 157 -38.26 -8.16 -9.76
C GLU A 157 -38.60 -7.14 -10.86
N PHE A 158 -37.57 -6.56 -11.50
CA PHE A 158 -37.73 -5.48 -12.47
C PHE A 158 -37.52 -5.92 -13.93
N LEU A 159 -37.35 -7.23 -14.17
CA LEU A 159 -37.13 -7.81 -15.51
C LEU A 159 -35.97 -7.16 -16.29
N LEU A 160 -34.95 -6.66 -15.57
CA LEU A 160 -33.79 -6.00 -16.14
C LEU A 160 -32.84 -6.99 -16.82
N LYS A 161 -32.19 -6.53 -17.88
CA LYS A 161 -31.11 -7.26 -18.56
C LYS A 161 -29.76 -6.84 -17.99
N ASP A 162 -28.73 -7.65 -18.25
CA ASP A 162 -27.37 -7.34 -17.80
C ASP A 162 -26.83 -6.02 -18.36
N CYS A 163 -27.20 -5.66 -19.59
CA CYS A 163 -26.82 -4.40 -20.21
C CYS A 163 -27.40 -3.17 -19.48
N ASP A 164 -28.57 -3.32 -18.85
CA ASP A 164 -29.29 -2.19 -18.25
C ASP A 164 -28.58 -1.65 -17.00
N PHE A 165 -27.71 -2.46 -16.37
CA PHE A 165 -26.91 -2.01 -15.23
C PHE A 165 -25.72 -1.14 -15.63
N ASP A 166 -25.13 -1.41 -16.79
CA ASP A 166 -23.86 -0.78 -17.22
C ASP A 166 -24.08 0.32 -18.26
N GLN A 167 -25.14 0.25 -19.08
CA GLN A 167 -25.36 1.14 -20.22
C GLN A 167 -26.35 2.30 -19.95
N ARG A 168 -26.95 2.35 -18.76
CA ARG A 168 -27.82 3.47 -18.38
C ARG A 168 -26.98 4.74 -18.20
N ASP A 169 -27.51 5.87 -18.70
CA ASP A 169 -27.03 7.21 -18.39
C ASP A 169 -28.02 7.86 -17.40
N PRO A 170 -27.66 8.09 -16.12
CA PRO A 170 -26.41 7.72 -15.45
C PRO A 170 -26.36 6.24 -15.05
N PRO A 171 -25.15 5.66 -14.89
CA PRO A 171 -24.99 4.24 -14.53
C PRO A 171 -25.51 3.98 -13.12
N LEU A 172 -26.12 2.81 -12.93
CA LEU A 172 -26.65 2.41 -11.63
C LEU A 172 -25.51 2.21 -10.62
N LYS A 173 -25.58 2.94 -9.50
CA LYS A 173 -24.60 2.79 -8.41
C LYS A 173 -24.82 1.49 -7.66
N CYS A 174 -23.72 0.85 -7.24
CA CYS A 174 -23.78 -0.38 -6.48
C CYS A 174 -22.70 -0.47 -5.41
N ILE A 175 -22.99 -1.24 -4.37
CA ILE A 175 -22.03 -1.59 -3.33
C ILE A 175 -21.55 -3.01 -3.56
N ILE A 176 -20.23 -3.17 -3.55
CA ILE A 176 -19.58 -4.48 -3.69
C ILE A 176 -19.36 -5.04 -2.28
N ARG A 177 -19.91 -6.22 -2.00
CA ARG A 177 -19.73 -6.95 -0.74
C ARG A 177 -19.28 -8.37 -1.03
N LYS A 178 -18.66 -9.01 -0.05
CA LYS A 178 -18.32 -10.43 -0.16
C LYS A 178 -19.58 -11.28 -0.07
N ASN A 179 -19.57 -12.42 -0.75
CA ASN A 179 -20.71 -13.33 -0.73
C ASN A 179 -20.85 -13.99 0.66
N PRO A 180 -22.03 -13.99 1.30
CA PRO A 180 -22.20 -14.40 2.70
C PRO A 180 -22.18 -15.93 2.81
N HIS A 181 -22.50 -16.64 1.72
CA HIS A 181 -22.47 -18.09 1.66
C HIS A 181 -21.04 -18.61 1.53
N ASN A 182 -20.17 -17.91 0.78
CA ASN A 182 -18.78 -18.28 0.64
C ASN A 182 -17.91 -17.08 0.25
N GLN A 183 -16.98 -16.72 1.12
CA GLN A 183 -16.02 -15.63 0.90
C GLN A 183 -15.12 -15.85 -0.33
N ARG A 184 -14.91 -17.10 -0.76
CA ARG A 184 -14.11 -17.46 -1.94
C ARG A 184 -14.88 -17.31 -3.26
N TRP A 185 -16.21 -17.19 -3.20
CA TRP A 185 -17.00 -16.87 -4.40
C TRP A 185 -16.81 -15.40 -4.78
N GLY A 186 -17.19 -15.06 -6.02
CA GLY A 186 -17.13 -13.69 -6.51
C GLY A 186 -17.91 -12.72 -5.62
N ASP A 187 -17.50 -11.45 -5.63
CA ASP A 187 -18.18 -10.41 -4.87
C ASP A 187 -19.61 -10.21 -5.37
N MET A 188 -20.54 -9.98 -4.44
CA MET A 188 -21.91 -9.59 -4.75
C MET A 188 -22.00 -8.09 -5.01
N LYS A 189 -22.89 -7.70 -5.93
CA LYS A 189 -23.29 -6.31 -6.14
C LYS A 189 -24.67 -6.09 -5.54
N LEU A 190 -24.78 -5.07 -4.70
CA LEU A 190 -26.02 -4.62 -4.06
C LEU A 190 -26.45 -3.27 -4.65
N PHE A 191 -27.73 -3.17 -5.01
CA PHE A 191 -28.38 -2.00 -5.58
C PHE A 191 -29.48 -1.52 -4.64
N LEU A 192 -29.85 -0.24 -4.71
CA LEU A 192 -31.04 0.26 -4.04
C LEU A 192 -32.29 -0.19 -4.79
N PHE A 193 -33.27 -0.75 -4.07
CA PHE A 193 -34.55 -1.20 -4.61
C PHE A 193 -35.29 -0.10 -5.37
N TYR A 194 -35.26 1.15 -4.89
CA TYR A 194 -35.89 2.29 -5.56
C TYR A 194 -35.14 2.80 -6.80
N GLN A 195 -33.85 2.46 -6.96
CA GLN A 195 -33.00 2.98 -8.05
C GLN A 195 -32.89 2.02 -9.24
N SER A 196 -33.23 0.74 -9.05
CA SER A 196 -33.15 -0.32 -10.06
C SER A 196 -34.28 -0.28 -11.07
#